data_AF-A0A161Y3M3-F1
#
_entry.id   AF-A0A161Y3M3-F1
#
_cell.length_a   1.000
_cell.length_b   1.000
_cell.length_c   1.000
_cell.angle_alpha   90.00
_cell.angle_beta   90.00
_cell.angle_gamma   90.00
#
_symmetry.space_group_name_H-M   'P 1'
#
loop_
_entity.id
_entity.type
_entity.pdbx_description
1 polymer ?
#
loop_
_entity_poly.entity_id
_entity_poly.type
_entity_poly.pdbx_seq_one_letter_code
_entity_poly.pdbx_strand_id
1 'polypeptide(L)'
;MAFINEEIVLNYYIEQLDKDNIVFLKNRVHYKEKIKKQIEEMKKAEGIHDKIESAKVLWKSLFDASMSFIDSDKRGYDTIFKYFDKYVNFEELIFASDSFYRDHTLHSLWVYFLGEYIYRKQEFSNLFDHKDLMLKEFLNIRNDIKEINSWGFFDDIEKKYDDIMEYIENEEAVRCVSALCHDLGYPIKKIEKISESIMDMLPYFSIKRAEEFSFSYSVLEQIHIQSFIEFLSFSISFSNLDEYDEKIFELIETKCDGMNICGIKKDRVKALNEENLYRLKKALTLGVSVEKNLSKYWSYARNFEEYAHGIMSAFLLSKNIRAFENINVWVDKDKDYLKDIKFSDIVSKQEILKAITEHTNDSFRITKISSYVEMLVLIDEIEEFSRISRANKNREFVDDYCKTQISSDGEWFNIDFTFNNTANFINPEISFIHRSKRFLMLFDIKNLDKNIKIRMRCIVKRKDESIYTLEIGKNYAKIMVNDKKVNIPEYLKSEQFYTSEEYSFI
;
A
#
# COMPACT_ATOMS: atom_id res chain seq x y z
N MET A 1 11.22 -19.81 16.20
CA MET A 1 10.93 -18.74 15.22
C MET A 1 11.37 -17.42 15.84
N ALA A 2 11.98 -16.53 15.07
CA ALA A 2 12.53 -15.26 15.57
C ALA A 2 11.44 -14.17 15.59
N PHE A 3 11.44 -13.33 16.63
CA PHE A 3 10.61 -12.12 16.65
C PHE A 3 11.02 -11.19 15.51
N ILE A 4 10.08 -10.60 14.77
CA ILE A 4 10.45 -9.59 13.78
C ILE A 4 10.61 -8.26 14.54
N ASN A 5 11.72 -7.59 14.28
CA ASN A 5 12.00 -6.28 14.83
C ASN A 5 12.68 -5.42 13.75
N GLU A 6 12.93 -4.16 14.11
CA GLU A 6 13.58 -3.18 13.24
C GLU A 6 14.93 -3.68 12.68
N GLU A 7 15.77 -4.28 13.53
CA GLU A 7 17.08 -4.76 13.11
C GLU A 7 17.00 -5.83 12.02
N ILE A 8 16.05 -6.77 12.15
CA ILE A 8 15.86 -7.84 11.18
C ILE A 8 15.44 -7.30 9.82
N VAL A 9 14.44 -6.41 9.77
CA VAL A 9 13.94 -5.87 8.50
C VAL A 9 14.97 -4.95 7.83
N LEU A 10 15.74 -4.18 8.60
CA LEU A 10 16.82 -3.34 8.07
C LEU A 10 18.00 -4.16 7.54
N ASN A 11 18.45 -5.16 8.30
CA ASN A 11 19.53 -6.04 7.85
C ASN A 11 19.13 -6.80 6.59
N TYR A 12 17.88 -7.27 6.53
CA TYR A 12 17.34 -7.89 5.32
C TYR A 12 17.34 -6.93 4.13
N TYR A 13 16.92 -5.68 4.33
CA TYR A 13 16.92 -4.70 3.25
C TYR A 13 18.35 -4.38 2.75
N ILE A 14 19.32 -4.23 3.66
CA ILE A 14 20.74 -4.09 3.28
C ILE A 14 21.22 -5.29 2.47
N GLU A 15 20.86 -6.51 2.86
CA GLU A 15 21.19 -7.72 2.09
C GLU A 15 20.61 -7.68 0.68
N GLN A 16 19.37 -7.19 0.51
CA GLN A 16 18.76 -7.01 -0.81
C GLN A 16 19.42 -5.91 -1.64
N LEU A 17 19.84 -4.81 -1.00
CA LEU A 17 20.61 -3.75 -1.65
C LEU A 17 21.95 -4.26 -2.19
N ASP A 18 22.67 -5.05 -1.39
CA ASP A 18 23.99 -5.61 -1.74
C ASP A 18 23.89 -6.67 -2.84
N LYS A 19 22.74 -7.35 -2.94
CA LYS A 19 22.43 -8.32 -4.01
C LYS A 19 21.86 -7.68 -5.29
N ASP A 20 21.70 -6.35 -5.33
CA ASP A 20 21.08 -5.64 -6.44
C ASP A 20 19.62 -6.06 -6.73
N ASN A 21 18.91 -6.50 -5.69
CA ASN A 21 17.53 -6.99 -5.79
C ASN A 21 16.46 -5.88 -5.70
N ILE A 22 16.84 -4.66 -5.34
CA ILE A 22 15.92 -3.50 -5.34
C ILE A 22 15.99 -2.79 -6.69
N VAL A 23 14.96 -2.99 -7.51
CA VAL A 23 14.91 -2.63 -8.94
C VAL A 23 15.17 -1.14 -9.15
N PHE A 24 14.44 -0.26 -8.44
CA PHE A 24 14.55 1.19 -8.63
C PHE A 24 15.88 1.80 -8.15
N LEU A 25 16.73 1.00 -7.47
CA LEU A 25 18.07 1.37 -7.03
C LEU A 25 19.18 0.70 -7.86
N LYS A 26 18.84 -0.27 -8.71
CA LYS A 26 19.80 -0.99 -9.54
C LYS A 26 20.61 0.00 -10.39
N ASN A 27 21.94 -0.18 -10.44
CA ASN A 27 22.89 0.73 -11.09
C ASN A 27 22.92 2.20 -10.58
N ARG A 28 22.23 2.53 -9.48
CA ARG A 28 22.20 3.89 -8.90
C ARG A 28 23.04 3.95 -7.63
N VAL A 29 24.36 3.81 -7.80
CA VAL A 29 25.35 3.66 -6.72
C VAL A 29 25.23 4.75 -5.65
N HIS A 30 25.09 6.02 -6.07
CA HIS A 30 24.96 7.14 -5.14
C HIS A 30 23.78 6.98 -4.17
N TYR A 31 22.60 6.56 -4.67
CA TYR A 31 21.43 6.35 -3.82
C TYR A 31 21.62 5.15 -2.90
N LYS A 32 22.17 4.05 -3.41
CA LYS A 32 22.47 2.85 -2.61
C LYS A 32 23.39 3.15 -1.42
N GLU A 33 24.51 3.83 -1.68
CA GLU A 33 25.47 4.20 -0.64
C GLU A 33 24.84 5.13 0.40
N LYS A 34 24.08 6.13 -0.05
CA LYS A 34 23.40 7.07 0.85
C LYS A 34 22.36 6.36 1.73
N ILE A 35 21.50 5.52 1.15
CA ILE A 35 20.47 4.76 1.88
C ILE A 35 21.12 3.80 2.87
N LYS A 36 22.11 3.02 2.45
CA LYS A 36 22.84 2.09 3.32
C LYS A 36 23.51 2.80 4.49
N LYS A 37 24.14 3.95 4.23
CA LYS A 37 24.72 4.79 5.27
C LYS A 37 23.66 5.23 6.30
N GLN A 38 22.52 5.76 5.84
CA GLN A 38 21.47 6.23 6.74
C GLN A 38 20.84 5.10 7.57
N ILE A 39 20.68 3.90 6.99
CA ILE A 39 20.22 2.72 7.75
C ILE A 39 21.21 2.38 8.85
N GLU A 40 22.52 2.38 8.55
CA GLU A 40 23.57 2.11 9.54
C GLU A 40 23.67 3.20 10.63
N GLU A 41 23.43 4.47 10.29
CA GLU A 41 23.35 5.57 11.26
C GLU A 41 22.12 5.40 12.17
N MET A 42 20.96 5.08 11.60
CA MET A 42 19.72 4.84 12.35
C MET A 42 19.85 3.66 13.31
N LYS A 43 20.55 2.58 12.92
CA LYS A 43 20.85 1.42 13.79
C LYS A 43 21.78 1.75 14.96
N LYS A 44 22.66 2.75 14.80
CA LYS A 44 23.64 3.18 15.81
C LYS A 44 23.12 4.29 16.72
N ALA A 45 21.96 4.88 16.41
CA ALA A 45 21.38 5.95 17.19
C ALA A 45 21.05 5.46 18.61
N GLU A 46 21.64 6.10 19.62
CA GLU A 46 21.39 5.77 21.03
C GLU A 46 20.09 6.41 21.54
N GLY A 47 19.63 7.50 20.90
CA GLY A 47 18.43 8.24 21.27
C GLY A 47 17.42 8.34 20.12
N ILE A 48 16.15 8.46 20.48
CA ILE A 48 15.04 8.60 19.53
C ILE A 48 15.16 9.84 18.64
N HIS A 49 15.72 10.95 19.16
CA HIS A 49 15.94 12.16 18.36
C HIS A 49 16.92 11.93 17.22
N ASP A 50 18.08 11.33 17.51
CA ASP A 50 19.10 11.00 16.49
C ASP A 50 18.56 9.99 15.47
N LYS A 51 17.71 9.07 15.94
CA LYS A 51 17.01 8.09 15.11
C LYS A 51 16.04 8.77 14.14
N ILE A 52 15.25 9.74 14.62
CA ILE A 52 14.30 10.52 13.80
C ILE A 52 15.05 11.37 12.75
N GLU A 53 16.15 12.03 13.11
CA GLU A 53 16.93 12.80 12.13
C GLU A 53 17.55 11.91 11.05
N SER A 54 18.06 10.73 11.43
CA SER A 54 18.53 9.73 10.46
C SER A 54 17.40 9.22 9.58
N ALA A 55 16.24 8.92 10.17
CA ALA A 55 15.03 8.48 9.48
C ALA A 55 14.54 9.53 8.46
N LYS A 56 14.58 10.81 8.81
CA LYS A 56 14.19 11.91 7.91
C LYS A 56 15.09 12.00 6.68
N VAL A 57 16.40 11.84 6.83
CA VAL A 57 17.33 11.82 5.70
C VAL A 57 17.14 10.55 4.85
N LEU A 58 16.89 9.41 5.49
CA LEU A 58 16.57 8.14 4.84
C LEU A 58 15.29 8.26 4.00
N TRP A 59 14.20 8.77 4.59
CA TRP A 59 12.92 9.02 3.95
C TRP A 59 13.08 9.85 2.69
N LYS A 60 13.77 11.00 2.77
CA LYS A 60 14.01 11.88 1.60
C LYS A 60 14.81 11.19 0.51
N SER A 61 15.78 10.35 0.89
CA SER A 61 16.65 9.65 -0.05
C SER A 61 15.90 8.52 -0.77
N LEU A 62 15.08 7.77 -0.05
CA LEU A 62 14.20 6.75 -0.61
C LEU A 62 13.11 7.37 -1.49
N PHE A 63 12.48 8.46 -1.04
CA PHE A 63 11.49 9.21 -1.82
C PHE A 63 12.09 9.72 -3.13
N ASP A 64 13.23 10.42 -3.07
CA ASP A 64 13.89 10.93 -4.28
C ASP A 64 14.27 9.78 -5.22
N ALA A 65 14.85 8.70 -4.70
CA ALA A 65 15.22 7.55 -5.52
C ALA A 65 14.01 6.90 -6.20
N SER A 66 12.97 6.57 -5.43
CA SER A 66 11.78 5.87 -5.95
C SER A 66 10.95 6.76 -6.87
N MET A 67 10.64 7.99 -6.47
CA MET A 67 9.81 8.87 -7.29
C MET A 67 10.52 9.28 -8.59
N SER A 68 11.84 9.49 -8.56
CA SER A 68 12.60 9.80 -9.78
C SER A 68 12.88 8.60 -10.70
N PHE A 69 12.59 7.39 -10.21
CA PHE A 69 12.54 6.20 -11.06
C PHE A 69 11.22 6.15 -11.84
N ILE A 70 10.12 6.54 -11.21
CA ILE A 70 8.78 6.58 -11.83
C ILE A 70 8.65 7.75 -12.81
N ASP A 71 9.07 8.95 -12.42
CA ASP A 71 9.01 10.14 -13.26
C ASP A 71 10.26 11.02 -13.05
N SER A 72 10.92 11.38 -14.15
CA SER A 72 12.10 12.24 -14.14
C SER A 72 11.85 13.68 -13.67
N ASP A 73 10.60 14.16 -13.65
CA ASP A 73 10.25 15.53 -13.25
C ASP A 73 10.27 15.70 -11.72
N LYS A 74 11.39 16.20 -11.21
CA LYS A 74 11.60 16.46 -9.79
C LYS A 74 11.01 17.77 -9.26
N ARG A 75 10.31 18.56 -10.09
CA ARG A 75 9.75 19.84 -9.63
C ARG A 75 8.73 19.59 -8.53
N GLY A 76 8.82 20.37 -7.45
CA GLY A 76 8.01 20.19 -6.24
C GLY A 76 8.69 19.40 -5.12
N TYR A 77 9.83 18.75 -5.37
CA TYR A 77 10.54 17.99 -4.33
C TYR A 77 11.00 18.87 -3.17
N ASP A 78 11.49 20.09 -3.45
CA ASP A 78 11.84 21.05 -2.40
C ASP A 78 10.64 21.43 -1.54
N THR A 79 9.44 21.51 -2.14
CA THR A 79 8.20 21.83 -1.41
C THR A 79 7.81 20.68 -0.50
N ILE A 80 7.78 19.44 -1.00
CA ILE A 80 7.42 18.28 -0.18
C ILE A 80 8.46 18.00 0.90
N PHE A 81 9.75 18.22 0.63
CA PHE A 81 10.80 18.08 1.65
C PHE A 81 10.73 19.15 2.73
N LYS A 82 10.41 20.40 2.37
CA LYS A 82 10.14 21.46 3.36
C LYS A 82 8.90 21.16 4.18
N TYR A 83 7.84 20.66 3.53
CA TYR A 83 6.65 20.21 4.24
C TYR A 83 6.99 19.08 5.22
N PHE A 84 7.72 18.07 4.78
CA PHE A 84 8.12 16.94 5.60
C PHE A 84 8.98 17.38 6.80
N ASP A 85 9.87 18.36 6.62
CA ASP A 85 10.61 18.96 7.74
C ASP A 85 9.67 19.63 8.76
N LYS A 86 8.58 20.26 8.32
CA LYS A 86 7.56 20.83 9.22
C LYS A 86 6.69 19.76 9.86
N TYR A 87 6.37 18.70 9.13
CA TYR A 87 5.65 17.53 9.61
C TYR A 87 6.39 16.86 10.78
N VAL A 88 7.68 16.58 10.63
CA VAL A 88 8.51 15.99 11.70
C VAL A 88 8.54 16.88 12.94
N ASN A 89 8.63 18.21 12.78
CA ASN A 89 8.56 19.13 13.92
C ASN A 89 7.16 19.16 14.57
N PHE A 90 6.09 18.94 13.80
CA PHE A 90 4.73 18.90 14.32
C PHE A 90 4.44 17.62 15.11
N GLU A 91 5.08 16.49 14.73
CA GLU A 91 5.00 15.23 15.47
C GLU A 91 5.43 15.38 16.94
N GLU A 92 6.39 16.25 17.25
CA GLU A 92 6.77 16.58 18.64
C GLU A 92 5.61 17.18 19.46
N LEU A 93 4.74 17.96 18.82
CA LEU A 93 3.53 18.51 19.46
C LEU A 93 2.48 17.42 19.67
N ILE A 94 2.28 16.54 18.68
CA ILE A 94 1.34 15.42 18.79
C ILE A 94 1.77 14.49 19.92
N PHE A 95 3.06 14.17 20.01
CA PHE A 95 3.63 13.39 21.10
C PHE A 95 3.23 13.95 22.48
N ALA A 96 3.20 15.28 22.63
CA ALA A 96 2.76 15.91 23.86
C ALA A 96 1.30 15.62 24.24
N SER A 97 0.45 15.36 23.25
CA SER A 97 -1.01 15.30 23.36
C SER A 97 -1.64 13.90 23.42
N ASP A 98 -0.92 12.84 23.02
CA ASP A 98 -1.46 11.48 22.94
C ASP A 98 -0.79 10.52 23.93
N SER A 99 -1.59 9.70 24.62
CA SER A 99 -1.09 8.71 25.59
C SER A 99 -0.59 7.43 24.90
N PHE A 100 -1.09 7.15 23.69
CA PHE A 100 -0.68 6.04 22.84
C PHE A 100 -0.13 6.59 21.52
N TYR A 101 1.05 7.20 21.62
CA TYR A 101 1.74 7.81 20.49
C TYR A 101 2.42 6.76 19.59
N ARG A 102 2.48 7.08 18.31
CA ARG A 102 3.24 6.36 17.28
C ARG A 102 3.97 7.44 16.50
N ASP A 103 5.30 7.30 16.33
CA ASP A 103 6.05 8.26 15.53
C ASP A 103 5.81 7.97 14.05
N HIS A 104 5.13 8.88 13.34
CA HIS A 104 4.71 8.62 11.97
C HIS A 104 5.87 8.75 10.96
N THR A 105 6.99 9.39 11.37
CA THR A 105 8.22 9.43 10.57
C THR A 105 8.85 8.05 10.48
N LEU A 106 9.07 7.41 11.64
CA LEU A 106 9.62 6.06 11.75
C LEU A 106 8.64 5.00 11.24
N HIS A 107 7.36 5.15 11.58
CA HIS A 107 6.30 4.24 11.16
C HIS A 107 6.27 4.06 9.64
N SER A 108 6.30 5.15 8.87
CA SER A 108 6.28 5.07 7.40
C SER A 108 7.45 4.25 6.82
N LEU A 109 8.63 4.34 7.44
CA LEU A 109 9.80 3.53 7.08
C LEU A 109 9.63 2.07 7.49
N TRP A 110 9.07 1.80 8.67
CA TRP A 110 8.81 0.44 9.13
C TRP A 110 7.76 -0.26 8.29
N VAL A 111 6.70 0.43 7.89
CA VAL A 111 5.72 -0.08 6.93
C VAL A 111 6.40 -0.46 5.62
N TYR A 112 7.31 0.38 5.10
CA TYR A 112 8.07 0.04 3.90
C TYR A 112 8.96 -1.21 4.09
N PHE A 113 9.84 -1.21 5.10
CA PHE A 113 10.81 -2.29 5.29
C PHE A 113 10.16 -3.62 5.70
N LEU A 114 9.12 -3.58 6.54
CA LEU A 114 8.33 -4.76 6.89
C LEU A 114 7.59 -5.30 5.67
N GLY A 115 7.02 -4.42 4.85
CA GLY A 115 6.39 -4.79 3.60
C GLY A 115 7.37 -5.51 2.66
N GLU A 116 8.54 -4.93 2.41
CA GLU A 116 9.57 -5.55 1.56
C GLU A 116 10.06 -6.89 2.13
N TYR A 117 10.17 -7.01 3.45
CA TYR A 117 10.51 -8.27 4.12
C TYR A 117 9.45 -9.35 3.85
N ILE A 118 8.17 -9.05 4.07
CA ILE A 118 7.09 -10.02 3.93
C ILE A 118 6.88 -10.38 2.46
N TYR A 119 6.88 -9.41 1.55
CA TYR A 119 6.66 -9.63 0.13
C TYR A 119 7.71 -10.54 -0.52
N ARG A 120 8.98 -10.40 -0.12
CA ARG A 120 10.10 -11.13 -0.76
C ARG A 120 10.48 -12.45 -0.10
N LYS A 121 10.06 -12.69 1.14
CA LYS A 121 10.36 -13.94 1.83
C LYS A 121 9.44 -15.04 1.33
N GLN A 122 10.05 -16.11 0.81
CA GLN A 122 9.34 -17.29 0.29
C GLN A 122 8.35 -17.90 1.30
N GLU A 123 8.61 -17.78 2.60
CA GLU A 123 7.70 -18.24 3.65
C GLU A 123 6.28 -17.63 3.55
N PHE A 124 6.17 -16.41 3.03
CA PHE A 124 4.91 -15.68 2.92
C PHE A 124 4.36 -15.62 1.49
N SER A 125 4.99 -16.31 0.52
CA SER A 125 4.60 -16.18 -0.89
C SER A 125 3.15 -16.56 -1.16
N ASN A 126 2.58 -17.47 -0.36
CA ASN A 126 1.18 -17.90 -0.52
C ASN A 126 0.16 -16.79 -0.19
N LEU A 127 0.55 -15.75 0.54
CA LEU A 127 -0.31 -14.62 0.88
C LEU A 127 -0.56 -13.72 -0.32
N PHE A 128 0.39 -13.66 -1.25
CA PHE A 128 0.38 -12.78 -2.39
C PHE A 128 -0.06 -13.53 -3.64
N ASP A 129 -0.94 -12.91 -4.43
CA ASP A 129 -1.17 -13.32 -5.80
C ASP A 129 0.06 -12.90 -6.62
N HIS A 130 1.13 -13.69 -6.54
CA HIS A 130 2.33 -13.42 -7.31
C HIS A 130 1.96 -13.49 -8.79
N LYS A 131 1.91 -12.31 -9.42
CA LYS A 131 1.70 -12.16 -10.87
C LYS A 131 2.81 -12.80 -11.70
N ASP A 132 3.73 -13.56 -11.11
CA ASP A 132 4.86 -14.23 -11.73
C ASP A 132 4.49 -15.01 -12.98
N LEU A 133 3.32 -15.66 -13.02
CA LEU A 133 2.89 -16.39 -14.22
C LEU A 133 2.52 -15.41 -15.34
N MET A 134 1.62 -14.45 -15.08
CA MET A 134 1.30 -13.40 -16.07
C MET A 134 2.54 -12.62 -16.50
N LEU A 135 3.42 -12.27 -15.56
CA LEU A 135 4.66 -11.57 -15.83
C LEU A 135 5.57 -12.36 -16.77
N LYS A 136 5.73 -13.67 -16.53
CA LYS A 136 6.50 -14.56 -17.42
C LYS A 136 5.86 -14.65 -18.81
N GLU A 137 4.55 -14.75 -18.88
CA GLU A 137 3.82 -14.78 -20.16
C GLU A 137 4.02 -13.46 -20.93
N PHE A 138 3.81 -12.32 -20.28
CA PHE A 138 4.03 -10.99 -20.87
C PHE A 138 5.48 -10.78 -21.30
N LEU A 139 6.46 -11.17 -20.49
CA LEU A 139 7.88 -11.11 -20.82
C LEU A 139 8.23 -11.96 -22.04
N ASN A 140 7.74 -13.19 -22.10
CA ASN A 140 8.00 -14.08 -23.23
C ASN A 140 7.37 -13.55 -24.51
N ILE A 141 6.09 -13.15 -24.45
CA ILE A 141 5.39 -12.56 -25.60
C ILE A 141 6.10 -11.28 -26.06
N ARG A 142 6.51 -10.41 -25.14
CA ARG A 142 7.29 -9.21 -25.47
C ARG A 142 8.59 -9.56 -26.19
N ASN A 143 9.38 -10.50 -25.65
CA ASN A 143 10.65 -10.88 -26.26
C ASN A 143 10.45 -11.44 -27.67
N ASP A 144 9.42 -12.26 -27.87
CA ASP A 144 9.07 -12.78 -29.19
C ASP A 144 8.61 -11.65 -30.13
N ILE A 145 7.80 -10.69 -29.66
CA ILE A 145 7.40 -9.51 -30.43
C ILE A 145 8.63 -8.68 -30.83
N LYS A 146 9.59 -8.43 -29.94
CA LYS A 146 10.82 -7.68 -30.25
C LYS A 146 11.62 -8.34 -31.37
N GLU A 147 11.78 -9.65 -31.30
CA GLU A 147 12.49 -10.39 -32.34
C GLU A 147 11.74 -10.39 -33.67
N ILE A 148 10.41 -10.57 -33.65
CA ILE A 148 9.56 -10.52 -34.85
C ILE A 148 9.53 -9.10 -35.44
N ASN A 149 9.54 -8.08 -34.60
CA ASN A 149 9.47 -6.69 -35.01
C ASN A 149 10.74 -6.19 -35.73
N SER A 150 11.84 -6.95 -35.65
CA SER A 150 12.98 -6.77 -36.58
C SER A 150 12.59 -6.86 -38.06
N TRP A 151 11.37 -7.32 -38.37
CA TRP A 151 10.79 -7.37 -39.72
C TRP A 151 9.86 -6.17 -40.03
N GLY A 152 9.65 -5.23 -39.11
CA GLY A 152 8.95 -3.95 -39.32
C GLY A 152 7.42 -3.95 -39.21
N PHE A 153 6.82 -4.96 -38.57
CA PHE A 153 5.37 -5.16 -38.57
C PHE A 153 4.63 -4.69 -37.30
N PHE A 154 5.32 -4.62 -36.16
CA PHE A 154 4.76 -4.57 -34.81
C PHE A 154 5.27 -3.38 -33.95
N ASP A 155 5.85 -2.33 -34.54
CA ASP A 155 6.44 -1.19 -33.79
C ASP A 155 5.52 -0.61 -32.70
N ASP A 156 4.25 -0.37 -33.02
CA ASP A 156 3.29 0.20 -32.06
C ASP A 156 2.87 -0.80 -30.96
N ILE A 157 2.96 -2.09 -31.24
CA ILE A 157 2.65 -3.16 -30.29
C ILE A 157 3.85 -3.34 -29.34
N GLU A 158 5.08 -3.38 -29.88
CA GLU A 158 6.30 -3.43 -29.08
C GLU A 158 6.32 -2.32 -28.03
N LYS A 159 6.03 -1.07 -28.45
CA LYS A 159 5.95 0.08 -27.53
C LYS A 159 4.95 -0.10 -26.40
N LYS A 160 3.77 -0.68 -26.67
CA LYS A 160 2.75 -0.93 -25.64
C LYS A 160 3.17 -2.01 -24.64
N TYR A 161 3.81 -3.08 -25.12
CA TYR A 161 4.37 -4.10 -24.24
C TYR A 161 5.55 -3.55 -23.42
N ASP A 162 6.37 -2.67 -23.99
CA ASP A 162 7.42 -1.96 -23.26
C ASP A 162 6.86 -1.08 -22.14
N ASP A 163 5.78 -0.34 -22.40
CA ASP A 163 5.08 0.47 -21.41
C ASP A 163 4.47 -0.38 -20.28
N ILE A 164 3.92 -1.56 -20.58
CA ILE A 164 3.45 -2.52 -19.56
C ILE A 164 4.61 -3.01 -18.69
N MET A 165 5.75 -3.33 -19.31
CA MET A 165 6.93 -3.77 -18.56
C MET A 165 7.47 -2.66 -17.66
N GLU A 166 7.48 -1.42 -18.13
CA GLU A 166 7.87 -0.26 -17.34
C GLU A 166 6.97 -0.11 -16.09
N TYR A 167 5.64 -0.32 -16.24
CA TYR A 167 4.73 -0.34 -15.09
C TYR A 167 5.10 -1.42 -14.07
N ILE A 168 5.41 -2.63 -14.53
CA ILE A 168 5.81 -3.73 -13.63
C ILE A 168 7.14 -3.40 -12.93
N GLU A 169 8.10 -2.84 -13.65
CA GLU A 169 9.39 -2.42 -13.07
C GLU A 169 9.22 -1.30 -12.03
N ASN A 170 8.19 -0.45 -12.19
CA ASN A 170 7.85 0.62 -11.25
C ASN A 170 7.19 0.11 -9.96
N GLU A 171 6.72 -1.14 -9.88
CA GLU A 171 5.95 -1.65 -8.75
C GLU A 171 6.69 -1.40 -7.42
N GLU A 172 7.98 -1.76 -7.33
CA GLU A 172 8.77 -1.58 -6.10
C GLU A 172 8.92 -0.11 -5.69
N ALA A 173 9.03 0.80 -6.68
CA ALA A 173 9.11 2.24 -6.42
C ALA A 173 7.77 2.79 -5.95
N VAL A 174 6.66 2.34 -6.55
CA VAL A 174 5.29 2.67 -6.13
C VAL A 174 5.08 2.25 -4.67
N ARG A 175 5.49 1.02 -4.30
CA ARG A 175 5.42 0.53 -2.92
C ARG A 175 6.16 1.46 -1.96
N CYS A 176 7.40 1.82 -2.33
CA CYS A 176 8.24 2.72 -1.53
C CYS A 176 7.57 4.09 -1.33
N VAL A 177 7.16 4.78 -2.40
CA VAL A 177 6.54 6.11 -2.30
C VAL A 177 5.27 6.05 -1.47
N SER A 178 4.40 5.08 -1.72
CA SER A 178 3.14 4.94 -0.99
C SER A 178 3.35 4.67 0.51
N ALA A 179 4.26 3.77 0.90
CA ALA A 179 4.57 3.58 2.33
C ALA A 179 5.14 4.84 2.98
N LEU A 180 6.05 5.54 2.30
CA LEU A 180 6.66 6.74 2.86
C LEU A 180 5.64 7.87 3.05
N CYS A 181 4.64 7.96 2.18
CA CYS A 181 3.75 9.12 2.11
C CYS A 181 2.36 8.90 2.70
N HIS A 182 1.98 7.68 3.13
CA HIS A 182 0.60 7.37 3.50
C HIS A 182 0.04 8.25 4.64
N ASP A 183 0.89 8.62 5.60
CA ASP A 183 0.51 9.38 6.79
C ASP A 183 0.82 10.88 6.75
N LEU A 184 1.23 11.44 5.60
CA LEU A 184 1.57 12.86 5.53
C LEU A 184 0.41 13.79 5.92
N GLY A 185 -0.84 13.41 5.67
CA GLY A 185 -2.05 14.15 6.02
C GLY A 185 -2.47 14.03 7.48
N TYR A 186 -1.76 13.23 8.30
CA TYR A 186 -2.09 13.00 9.70
C TYR A 186 -2.23 14.28 10.56
N PRO A 187 -1.42 15.34 10.37
CA PRO A 187 -1.56 16.59 11.10
C PRO A 187 -2.95 17.22 10.98
N ILE A 188 -3.59 17.13 9.80
CA ILE A 188 -4.93 17.70 9.58
C ILE A 188 -5.95 17.03 10.50
N LYS A 189 -5.90 15.69 10.61
CA LYS A 189 -6.74 14.91 11.51
C LYS A 189 -6.50 15.24 12.99
N LYS A 190 -5.27 15.62 13.38
CA LYS A 190 -4.94 15.93 14.79
C LYS A 190 -5.22 17.38 15.20
N ILE A 191 -5.29 18.30 14.25
CA ILE A 191 -5.56 19.72 14.52
C ILE A 191 -6.91 19.90 15.24
N GLU A 192 -7.93 19.12 14.88
CA GLU A 192 -9.25 19.18 15.54
C GLU A 192 -9.15 18.92 17.05
N LYS A 193 -8.51 17.82 17.46
CA LYS A 193 -8.32 17.47 18.87
C LYS A 193 -7.49 18.52 19.65
N ILE A 194 -6.49 19.10 19.00
CA ILE A 194 -5.69 20.18 19.59
C ILE A 194 -6.56 21.44 19.77
N SER A 195 -7.37 21.77 18.76
CA SER A 195 -8.31 22.88 18.80
C SER A 195 -9.33 22.71 19.92
N GLU A 196 -9.95 21.52 20.04
CA GLU A 196 -10.85 21.17 21.15
C GLU A 196 -10.19 21.37 22.51
N SER A 197 -8.97 20.87 22.69
CA SER A 197 -8.22 21.02 23.94
C SER A 197 -7.94 22.48 24.31
N ILE A 198 -7.69 23.34 23.31
CA ILE A 198 -7.55 24.79 23.51
C ILE A 198 -8.90 25.39 23.89
N MET A 199 -9.97 25.03 23.17
CA MET A 199 -11.33 25.52 23.40
C MET A 199 -11.86 25.17 24.79
N ASP A 200 -11.47 24.02 25.35
CA ASP A 200 -11.81 23.63 26.72
C ASP A 200 -11.10 24.50 27.78
N MET A 201 -9.93 25.03 27.46
CA MET A 201 -9.13 25.85 28.38
C MET A 201 -9.52 27.34 28.38
N LEU A 202 -9.89 27.88 27.21
CA LEU A 202 -10.17 29.31 27.03
C LEU A 202 -11.29 29.88 27.94
N PRO A 203 -12.37 29.14 28.27
CA PRO A 203 -13.40 29.59 29.20
C PRO A 203 -12.85 29.95 30.59
N TYR A 204 -11.80 29.27 31.07
CA TYR A 204 -11.17 29.57 32.35
C TYR A 204 -10.45 30.92 32.36
N PHE A 205 -10.13 31.45 31.18
CA PHE A 205 -9.59 32.81 31.00
C PHE A 205 -10.68 33.83 30.62
N SER A 206 -11.96 33.48 30.77
CA SER A 206 -13.11 34.30 30.33
C SER A 206 -13.14 34.62 28.83
N ILE A 207 -12.42 33.85 28.01
CA ILE A 207 -12.47 33.95 26.55
C ILE A 207 -13.60 33.05 26.07
N LYS A 208 -14.69 33.65 25.57
CA LYS A 208 -15.94 32.94 25.22
C LYS A 208 -16.15 32.73 23.71
N ARG A 209 -15.31 33.35 22.88
CA ARG A 209 -15.36 33.29 21.41
C ARG A 209 -13.94 33.21 20.88
N ALA A 210 -13.41 32.00 20.77
CA ALA A 210 -12.33 31.75 19.84
C ALA A 210 -12.97 31.21 18.56
N GLU A 211 -12.51 31.70 17.41
CA GLU A 211 -12.87 31.12 16.13
C GLU A 211 -12.21 29.74 16.05
N GLU A 212 -12.98 28.73 15.65
CA GLU A 212 -12.44 27.41 15.31
C GLU A 212 -11.53 27.54 14.08
N PHE A 213 -10.52 26.67 13.99
CA PHE A 213 -9.77 26.51 12.75
C PHE A 213 -10.72 25.96 11.68
N SER A 214 -11.26 26.84 10.84
CA SER A 214 -12.08 26.47 9.68
C SER A 214 -11.22 26.50 8.42
N PHE A 215 -11.20 25.38 7.69
CA PHE A 215 -10.56 25.30 6.39
C PHE A 215 -11.61 25.60 5.31
N SER A 216 -11.32 26.55 4.42
CA SER A 216 -12.15 26.79 3.24
C SER A 216 -11.30 26.69 1.98
N TYR A 217 -11.85 26.02 0.97
CA TYR A 217 -11.21 25.88 -0.34
C TYR A 217 -11.81 26.87 -1.32
N SER A 218 -10.95 27.56 -2.07
CA SER A 218 -11.35 28.43 -3.16
C SER A 218 -12.09 27.65 -4.27
N VAL A 219 -12.84 28.35 -5.11
CA VAL A 219 -13.56 27.73 -6.25
C VAL A 219 -12.61 26.95 -7.18
N LEU A 220 -11.41 27.47 -7.42
CA LEU A 220 -10.40 26.79 -8.24
C LEU A 220 -9.88 25.51 -7.56
N GLU A 221 -9.73 25.53 -6.24
CA GLU A 221 -9.35 24.34 -5.48
C GLU A 221 -10.45 23.28 -5.49
N GLN A 222 -11.72 23.69 -5.43
CA GLN A 222 -12.85 22.75 -5.54
C GLN A 222 -12.86 22.02 -6.88
N ILE A 223 -12.56 22.71 -8.00
CA ILE A 223 -12.41 22.07 -9.31
C ILE A 223 -11.26 21.06 -9.29
N HIS A 224 -10.13 21.41 -8.69
CA HIS A 224 -8.99 20.49 -8.58
C HIS A 224 -9.33 19.26 -7.72
N ILE A 225 -10.01 19.45 -6.59
CA ILE A 225 -10.47 18.38 -5.69
C ILE A 225 -11.41 17.44 -6.44
N GLN A 226 -12.37 17.97 -7.21
CA GLN A 226 -13.30 17.17 -7.99
C GLN A 226 -12.56 16.32 -9.04
N SER A 227 -11.64 16.91 -9.80
CA SER A 227 -10.83 16.18 -10.78
C SER A 227 -9.93 15.13 -10.13
N PHE A 228 -9.37 15.43 -8.95
CA PHE A 228 -8.57 14.49 -8.18
C PHE A 228 -9.39 13.28 -7.72
N ILE A 229 -10.56 13.50 -7.12
CA ILE A 229 -11.46 12.42 -6.69
C ILE A 229 -11.93 11.59 -7.88
N GLU A 230 -12.27 12.25 -9.00
CA GLU A 230 -12.65 11.57 -10.24
C GLU A 230 -11.52 10.69 -10.77
N PHE A 231 -10.30 11.22 -10.82
CA PHE A 231 -9.11 10.46 -11.24
C PHE A 231 -8.88 9.23 -10.36
N LEU A 232 -8.97 9.34 -9.04
CA LEU A 232 -8.85 8.18 -8.13
C LEU A 232 -9.96 7.14 -8.36
N SER A 233 -11.12 7.57 -8.84
CA SER A 233 -12.28 6.69 -9.03
C SER A 233 -12.23 5.88 -10.32
N PHE A 234 -11.26 6.13 -11.20
CA PHE A 234 -11.11 5.38 -12.44
C PHE A 234 -10.43 4.04 -12.25
N SER A 235 -11.00 2.96 -12.76
CA SER A 235 -10.33 1.69 -13.02
C SER A 235 -9.71 1.75 -14.41
N ILE A 236 -8.37 1.69 -14.48
CA ILE A 236 -7.61 1.72 -15.73
C ILE A 236 -7.04 0.32 -15.96
N SER A 237 -7.36 -0.29 -17.11
CA SER A 237 -6.93 -1.66 -17.41
C SER A 237 -6.56 -1.82 -18.88
N PHE A 238 -5.74 -2.82 -19.18
CA PHE A 238 -5.53 -3.26 -20.55
C PHE A 238 -6.57 -4.29 -20.96
N SER A 239 -7.03 -4.15 -22.20
CA SER A 239 -7.84 -5.15 -22.88
C SER A 239 -7.37 -5.27 -24.33
N ASN A 240 -7.60 -6.42 -24.95
CA ASN A 240 -7.48 -6.50 -26.41
C ASN A 240 -8.58 -5.61 -27.02
N LEU A 241 -8.22 -4.75 -27.98
CA LEU A 241 -9.18 -3.85 -28.62
C LEU A 241 -10.21 -4.58 -29.48
N ASP A 242 -9.92 -5.82 -29.85
CA ASP A 242 -10.70 -6.60 -30.80
C ASP A 242 -10.86 -8.05 -30.32
N GLU A 243 -11.85 -8.75 -30.89
CA GLU A 243 -12.14 -10.15 -30.56
C GLU A 243 -10.88 -11.02 -30.68
N TYR A 244 -10.67 -11.85 -29.65
CA TYR A 244 -9.61 -12.85 -29.62
C TYR A 244 -9.78 -13.80 -30.81
N ASP A 245 -8.84 -13.74 -31.75
CA ASP A 245 -8.84 -14.60 -32.93
C ASP A 245 -8.19 -15.94 -32.58
N GLU A 246 -8.97 -16.79 -31.91
CA GLU A 246 -8.55 -18.10 -31.40
C GLU A 246 -7.82 -18.94 -32.46
N LYS A 247 -8.31 -18.89 -33.71
CA LYS A 247 -7.71 -19.62 -34.84
C LYS A 247 -6.30 -19.14 -35.18
N ILE A 248 -6.02 -17.85 -35.06
CA ILE A 248 -4.68 -17.31 -35.30
C ILE A 248 -3.75 -17.61 -34.15
N PHE A 249 -4.22 -17.47 -32.92
CA PHE A 249 -3.42 -17.84 -31.75
C PHE A 249 -3.09 -19.34 -31.75
N GLU A 250 -4.01 -20.25 -32.07
CA GLU A 250 -3.73 -21.69 -32.20
C GLU A 250 -2.59 -22.00 -33.20
N LEU A 251 -2.48 -21.22 -34.28
CA LEU A 251 -1.46 -21.41 -35.31
C LEU A 251 -0.06 -21.02 -34.86
N ILE A 252 0.05 -20.02 -33.98
CA ILE A 252 1.31 -19.39 -33.61
C ILE A 252 1.65 -19.55 -32.14
N GLU A 253 0.74 -19.94 -31.26
CA GLU A 253 1.00 -20.03 -29.84
C GLU A 253 1.93 -21.20 -29.52
N THR A 254 2.78 -20.98 -28.53
CA THR A 254 3.51 -22.02 -27.85
C THR A 254 2.85 -22.20 -26.49
N LYS A 255 2.32 -23.39 -26.22
CA LYS A 255 1.76 -23.71 -24.90
C LYS A 255 2.82 -24.34 -24.01
N CYS A 256 2.88 -23.88 -22.77
CA CYS A 256 3.61 -24.54 -21.70
C CYS A 256 2.60 -25.30 -20.84
N ASP A 257 2.96 -26.52 -20.47
CA ASP A 257 2.14 -27.44 -19.66
C ASP A 257 0.73 -27.70 -20.23
N GLY A 258 0.55 -27.53 -21.54
CA GLY A 258 -0.68 -27.83 -22.27
C GLY A 258 -1.83 -26.82 -22.11
N MET A 259 -1.72 -25.85 -21.20
CA MET A 259 -2.79 -24.87 -20.92
C MET A 259 -2.35 -23.39 -21.09
N ASN A 260 -1.11 -23.03 -20.75
CA ASN A 260 -0.71 -21.62 -20.67
C ASN A 260 0.07 -21.17 -21.92
N ILE A 261 -0.21 -19.98 -22.45
CA ILE A 261 0.50 -19.42 -23.61
C ILE A 261 1.84 -18.86 -23.13
N CYS A 262 2.94 -19.47 -23.56
CA CYS A 262 4.28 -19.09 -23.13
C CYS A 262 5.17 -18.50 -24.23
N GLY A 263 4.62 -18.25 -25.43
CA GLY A 263 5.34 -17.56 -26.50
C GLY A 263 4.66 -17.69 -27.87
N ILE A 264 5.32 -17.15 -28.89
CA ILE A 264 4.86 -17.10 -30.29
C ILE A 264 5.88 -17.82 -31.20
N LYS A 265 5.41 -18.77 -31.99
CA LYS A 265 6.16 -19.54 -33.00
C LYS A 265 6.57 -18.63 -34.16
N LYS A 266 7.78 -18.11 -34.08
CA LYS A 266 8.40 -17.15 -35.02
C LYS A 266 8.30 -17.60 -36.48
N ASP A 267 8.64 -18.85 -36.78
CA ASP A 267 8.61 -19.38 -38.15
C ASP A 267 7.19 -19.43 -38.73
N ARG A 268 6.17 -19.63 -37.89
CA ARG A 268 4.77 -19.62 -38.30
C ARG A 268 4.30 -18.21 -38.61
N VAL A 269 4.74 -17.22 -37.84
CA VAL A 269 4.42 -15.80 -38.10
C VAL A 269 4.98 -15.36 -39.45
N LYS A 270 6.23 -15.74 -39.81
CA LYS A 270 6.81 -15.45 -41.14
C LYS A 270 6.04 -16.07 -42.30
N ALA A 271 5.42 -17.22 -42.07
CA ALA A 271 4.68 -17.96 -43.09
C ALA A 271 3.23 -17.48 -43.23
N LEU A 272 2.77 -16.52 -42.42
CA LEU A 272 1.43 -15.94 -42.55
C LEU A 272 1.33 -15.11 -43.83
N ASN A 273 0.17 -15.20 -44.48
CA ASN A 273 -0.20 -14.26 -45.54
C ASN A 273 -0.54 -12.88 -44.94
N GLU A 274 -0.67 -11.86 -45.78
CA GLU A 274 -0.96 -10.48 -45.35
C GLU A 274 -2.25 -10.38 -44.52
N GLU A 275 -3.29 -11.14 -44.87
CA GLU A 275 -4.57 -11.17 -44.16
C GLU A 275 -4.42 -11.70 -42.72
N ASN A 276 -3.76 -12.83 -42.54
CA ASN A 276 -3.53 -13.40 -41.21
C ASN A 276 -2.53 -12.57 -40.40
N LEU A 277 -1.57 -11.92 -41.05
CA LEU A 277 -0.65 -10.99 -40.39
C LEU A 277 -1.39 -9.75 -39.88
N TYR A 278 -2.34 -9.21 -40.65
CA TYR A 278 -3.21 -8.12 -40.21
C TYR A 278 -4.09 -8.54 -39.03
N ARG A 279 -4.73 -9.72 -39.11
CA ARG A 279 -5.56 -10.25 -38.01
C ARG A 279 -4.73 -10.53 -36.75
N LEU A 280 -3.51 -11.04 -36.88
CA LEU A 280 -2.58 -11.21 -35.76
C LEU A 280 -2.21 -9.86 -35.12
N LYS A 281 -1.86 -8.86 -35.93
CA LYS A 281 -1.57 -7.50 -35.45
C LYS A 281 -2.75 -6.94 -34.66
N LYS A 282 -3.96 -7.11 -35.19
CA LYS A 282 -5.20 -6.70 -34.53
C LYS A 282 -5.39 -7.41 -33.18
N ALA A 283 -5.20 -8.72 -33.12
CA ALA A 283 -5.38 -9.52 -31.91
C ALA A 283 -4.31 -9.26 -30.82
N LEU A 284 -3.10 -8.82 -31.22
CA LEU A 284 -2.03 -8.40 -30.29
C LEU A 284 -2.13 -6.92 -29.88
N THR A 285 -3.02 -6.14 -30.50
CA THR A 285 -3.15 -4.71 -30.20
C THR A 285 -3.91 -4.53 -28.88
N LEU A 286 -3.16 -4.08 -27.87
CA LEU A 286 -3.71 -3.73 -26.57
C LEU A 286 -4.32 -2.33 -26.57
N GLY A 287 -5.48 -2.19 -25.96
CA GLY A 287 -6.16 -0.94 -25.65
C GLY A 287 -6.12 -0.66 -24.16
N VAL A 288 -6.27 0.60 -23.79
CA VAL A 288 -6.47 1.00 -22.39
C VAL A 288 -7.92 1.39 -22.24
N SER A 289 -8.65 0.64 -21.40
CA SER A 289 -10.02 0.96 -21.00
C SER A 289 -10.02 1.73 -19.68
N VAL A 290 -11.00 2.62 -19.53
CA VAL A 290 -11.21 3.40 -18.31
C VAL A 290 -12.67 3.27 -17.89
N GLU A 291 -12.89 2.78 -16.68
CA GLU A 291 -14.22 2.69 -16.09
C GLU A 291 -14.30 3.57 -14.84
N LYS A 292 -15.37 4.35 -14.68
CA LYS A 292 -15.58 5.16 -13.48
C LYS A 292 -16.35 4.38 -12.43
N ASN A 293 -15.75 4.16 -11.27
CA ASN A 293 -16.41 3.53 -10.11
C ASN A 293 -17.11 4.60 -9.24
N LEU A 294 -18.44 4.69 -9.34
CA LEU A 294 -19.23 5.67 -8.59
C LEU A 294 -19.20 5.45 -7.06
N SER A 295 -19.15 4.20 -6.60
CA SER A 295 -19.07 3.90 -5.17
C SER A 295 -17.75 4.40 -4.58
N LYS A 296 -16.63 4.23 -5.29
CA LYS A 296 -15.33 4.79 -4.91
C LYS A 296 -15.36 6.31 -4.91
N TYR A 297 -15.94 6.92 -5.94
CA TYR A 297 -16.10 8.37 -6.02
C TYR A 297 -16.79 8.95 -4.79
N TRP A 298 -17.95 8.40 -4.39
CA TRP A 298 -18.66 8.88 -3.21
C TRP A 298 -17.90 8.61 -1.90
N SER A 299 -17.23 7.46 -1.79
CA SER A 299 -16.43 7.15 -0.60
C SER A 299 -15.26 8.13 -0.44
N TYR A 300 -14.55 8.43 -1.52
CA TYR A 300 -13.45 9.38 -1.52
C TYR A 300 -13.93 10.81 -1.28
N ALA A 301 -15.06 11.23 -1.86
CA ALA A 301 -15.65 12.53 -1.58
C ALA A 301 -15.97 12.71 -0.09
N ARG A 302 -16.62 11.72 0.53
CA ARG A 302 -16.89 11.72 1.98
C ARG A 302 -15.60 11.77 2.79
N ASN A 303 -14.61 10.93 2.48
CA ASN A 303 -13.33 10.95 3.19
C ASN A 303 -12.59 12.29 3.05
N PHE A 304 -12.75 12.98 1.91
CA PHE A 304 -12.19 14.31 1.72
C PHE A 304 -12.89 15.34 2.63
N GLU A 305 -14.22 15.29 2.72
CA GLU A 305 -15.02 16.13 3.62
C GLU A 305 -14.69 15.91 5.09
N GLU A 306 -14.43 14.66 5.48
CA GLU A 306 -14.05 14.25 6.84
C GLU A 306 -12.55 14.48 7.14
N TYR A 307 -11.80 15.06 6.21
CA TYR A 307 -10.35 15.26 6.32
C TYR A 307 -9.57 13.99 6.70
N ALA A 308 -10.02 12.84 6.20
CA ALA A 308 -9.36 11.57 6.45
C ALA A 308 -7.91 11.65 5.97
N HIS A 309 -6.97 11.34 6.88
CA HIS A 309 -5.56 11.60 6.64
C HIS A 309 -5.00 10.94 5.36
N GLY A 310 -5.48 9.75 4.97
CA GLY A 310 -5.00 9.11 3.74
C GLY A 310 -5.34 9.90 2.47
N ILE A 311 -6.59 10.32 2.29
CA ILE A 311 -6.93 11.13 1.10
C ILE A 311 -6.27 12.51 1.14
N MET A 312 -6.05 13.08 2.34
CA MET A 312 -5.32 14.33 2.51
C MET A 312 -3.83 14.18 2.15
N SER A 313 -3.20 13.06 2.51
CA SER A 313 -1.84 12.72 2.09
C SER A 313 -1.73 12.63 0.57
N ALA A 314 -2.65 11.93 -0.08
CA ALA A 314 -2.67 11.79 -1.53
C ALA A 314 -2.88 13.15 -2.22
N PHE A 315 -3.81 13.97 -1.71
CA PHE A 315 -4.06 15.31 -2.23
C PHE A 315 -2.87 16.26 -2.05
N LEU A 316 -2.13 16.15 -0.94
CA LEU A 316 -0.90 16.89 -0.72
C LEU A 316 0.13 16.57 -1.81
N LEU A 317 0.33 15.29 -2.15
CA LEU A 317 1.24 14.89 -3.21
C LEU A 317 0.77 15.42 -4.58
N SER A 318 -0.52 15.25 -4.90
CA SER A 318 -1.07 15.65 -6.20
C SER A 318 -0.94 17.15 -6.47
N LYS A 319 -1.01 17.97 -5.41
CA LYS A 319 -0.94 19.43 -5.49
C LYS A 319 0.49 19.99 -5.50
N ASN A 320 1.46 19.27 -4.93
CA ASN A 320 2.79 19.84 -4.68
C ASN A 320 3.91 19.23 -5.51
N ILE A 321 3.67 18.10 -6.17
CA ILE A 321 4.69 17.40 -6.96
C ILE A 321 4.26 17.36 -8.42
N ARG A 322 5.12 17.88 -9.30
CA ARG A 322 4.80 18.09 -10.71
C ARG A 322 4.52 16.78 -11.47
N ALA A 323 5.16 15.70 -11.05
CA ALA A 323 4.90 14.37 -11.58
C ALA A 323 3.44 13.92 -11.42
N PHE A 324 2.65 14.45 -10.48
CA PHE A 324 1.21 14.13 -10.40
C PHE A 324 0.33 15.12 -11.19
N GLU A 325 0.88 16.25 -11.64
CA GLU A 325 0.15 17.26 -12.44
C GLU A 325 0.34 17.06 -13.95
N ASN A 326 1.39 16.34 -14.37
CA ASN A 326 1.74 16.12 -15.78
C ASN A 326 1.07 14.88 -16.39
N ILE A 327 0.04 14.33 -15.73
CA ILE A 327 -0.74 13.17 -16.19
C ILE A 327 -1.59 13.60 -17.39
N ASN A 328 -1.26 13.12 -18.58
CA ASN A 328 -1.96 13.45 -19.82
C ASN A 328 -2.94 12.33 -20.21
N VAL A 329 -4.23 12.50 -19.88
CA VAL A 329 -5.30 11.60 -20.34
C VAL A 329 -6.17 12.30 -21.38
N TRP A 330 -6.20 11.76 -22.60
CA TRP A 330 -7.16 12.16 -23.63
C TRP A 330 -8.26 11.09 -23.73
N VAL A 331 -9.42 11.36 -23.13
CA VAL A 331 -10.61 10.52 -23.29
C VAL A 331 -11.33 10.95 -24.58
N ASP A 332 -11.26 10.13 -25.62
CA ASP A 332 -12.09 10.29 -26.82
C ASP A 332 -13.52 9.88 -26.45
N LYS A 333 -14.48 10.81 -26.49
CA LYS A 333 -15.88 10.52 -26.10
C LYS A 333 -16.58 9.57 -27.05
N ASP A 334 -16.05 9.39 -28.26
CA ASP A 334 -16.63 8.55 -29.30
C ASP A 334 -15.98 7.15 -29.35
N LYS A 335 -15.05 6.83 -28.43
CA LYS A 335 -14.35 5.54 -28.36
C LYS A 335 -14.15 5.07 -26.92
N ASP A 336 -14.37 3.79 -26.66
CA ASP A 336 -14.17 3.17 -25.34
C ASP A 336 -12.69 2.97 -24.95
N TYR A 337 -11.73 3.60 -25.65
CA TYR A 337 -10.31 3.40 -25.43
C TYR A 337 -9.47 4.66 -25.60
N LEU A 338 -8.40 4.74 -24.80
CA LEU A 338 -7.43 5.82 -24.86
C LEU A 338 -6.37 5.55 -25.93
N LYS A 339 -6.05 6.54 -26.76
CA LYS A 339 -4.92 6.50 -27.72
C LYS A 339 -3.73 7.29 -27.19
N ASP A 340 -2.53 6.80 -27.49
CA ASP A 340 -1.25 7.49 -27.25
C ASP A 340 -1.01 7.90 -25.78
N ILE A 341 -1.39 7.01 -24.85
CA ILE A 341 -1.18 7.18 -23.42
C ILE A 341 -0.01 6.32 -22.96
N LYS A 342 0.86 6.90 -22.13
CA LYS A 342 1.88 6.17 -21.38
C LYS A 342 1.24 5.56 -20.13
N PHE A 343 0.76 4.33 -20.25
CA PHE A 343 0.06 3.62 -19.19
C PHE A 343 0.88 3.52 -17.90
N SER A 344 2.18 3.19 -18.01
CA SER A 344 3.06 3.07 -16.84
C SER A 344 3.06 4.33 -16.00
N ASP A 345 3.13 5.49 -16.66
CA ASP A 345 3.12 6.79 -16.01
C ASP A 345 1.82 7.01 -15.22
N ILE A 346 0.68 6.82 -15.89
CA ILE A 346 -0.63 7.11 -15.30
C ILE A 346 -0.96 6.14 -14.17
N VAL A 347 -0.77 4.84 -14.40
CA VAL A 347 -1.17 3.82 -13.43
C VAL A 347 -0.22 3.79 -12.24
N SER A 348 1.09 3.96 -12.42
CA SER A 348 2.02 4.04 -11.27
C SER A 348 1.66 5.19 -10.34
N LYS A 349 1.37 6.38 -10.91
CA LYS A 349 0.97 7.57 -10.13
C LYS A 349 -0.40 7.40 -9.50
N GLN A 350 -1.37 6.85 -10.22
CA GLN A 350 -2.71 6.59 -9.69
C GLN A 350 -2.67 5.56 -8.55
N GLU A 351 -1.89 4.49 -8.71
CA GLU A 351 -1.73 3.44 -7.70
C GLU A 351 -1.09 4.00 -6.43
N ILE A 352 -0.12 4.92 -6.55
CA ILE A 352 0.43 5.63 -5.39
C ILE A 352 -0.67 6.33 -4.60
N LEU A 353 -1.44 7.18 -5.28
CA LEU A 353 -2.47 8.00 -4.64
C LEU A 353 -3.63 7.15 -4.11
N LYS A 354 -3.99 6.07 -4.80
CA LYS A 354 -5.02 5.11 -4.36
C LYS A 354 -4.57 4.33 -3.15
N ALA A 355 -3.36 3.78 -3.12
CA ALA A 355 -2.84 3.06 -1.95
C ALA A 355 -2.88 3.95 -0.71
N ILE A 356 -2.40 5.19 -0.85
CA ILE A 356 -2.44 6.20 0.20
C ILE A 356 -3.89 6.60 0.56
N THR A 357 -4.83 6.65 -0.37
CA THR A 357 -6.22 6.98 -0.01
C THR A 357 -6.90 5.82 0.73
N GLU A 358 -6.75 4.61 0.22
CA GLU A 358 -7.51 3.43 0.65
C GLU A 358 -7.10 2.90 2.03
N HIS A 359 -5.87 3.13 2.51
CA HIS A 359 -5.47 2.62 3.84
C HIS A 359 -6.31 3.17 5.00
N THR A 360 -6.92 4.35 4.81
CA THR A 360 -7.82 4.98 5.78
C THR A 360 -9.30 4.91 5.39
N ASN A 361 -9.62 4.35 4.22
CA ASN A 361 -10.98 4.34 3.71
C ASN A 361 -11.78 3.19 4.35
N ASP A 362 -12.79 3.52 5.14
CA ASP A 362 -13.62 2.53 5.83
C ASP A 362 -14.46 1.64 4.89
N SER A 363 -14.64 2.06 3.62
CA SER A 363 -15.31 1.26 2.60
C SER A 363 -14.37 0.28 1.89
N PHE A 364 -13.05 0.40 2.07
CA PHE A 364 -12.08 -0.49 1.46
C PHE A 364 -12.16 -1.89 2.09
N ARG A 365 -12.09 -2.92 1.25
CA ARG A 365 -12.16 -4.32 1.65
C ARG A 365 -11.18 -5.16 0.85
N ILE A 366 -10.39 -5.99 1.53
CA ILE A 366 -9.44 -6.91 0.91
C ILE A 366 -10.17 -8.19 0.53
N THR A 367 -10.16 -8.51 -0.76
CA THR A 367 -10.60 -9.80 -1.32
C THR A 367 -9.41 -10.68 -1.71
N LYS A 368 -8.31 -10.07 -2.16
CA LYS A 368 -7.04 -10.72 -2.50
C LYS A 368 -5.90 -9.72 -2.32
N ILE A 369 -4.68 -10.17 -2.08
CA ILE A 369 -3.51 -9.28 -1.99
C ILE A 369 -2.75 -9.36 -3.31
N SER A 370 -3.16 -8.53 -4.26
CA SER A 370 -2.69 -8.58 -5.66
C SER A 370 -2.12 -7.26 -6.18
N SER A 371 -2.26 -6.19 -5.40
CA SER A 371 -1.66 -4.88 -5.66
C SER A 371 -0.99 -4.37 -4.40
N TYR A 372 -0.29 -3.24 -4.52
CA TYR A 372 0.28 -2.62 -3.34
C TYR A 372 -0.77 -2.03 -2.40
N VAL A 373 -1.98 -1.73 -2.89
CA VAL A 373 -3.05 -1.15 -2.06
C VAL A 373 -3.36 -2.08 -0.88
N GLU A 374 -3.69 -3.35 -1.15
CA GLU A 374 -4.03 -4.31 -0.09
C GLU A 374 -2.84 -4.61 0.82
N MET A 375 -1.65 -4.67 0.23
CA MET A 375 -0.41 -4.89 0.97
C MET A 375 -0.16 -3.75 1.95
N LEU A 376 -0.21 -2.49 1.51
CA LEU A 376 -0.01 -1.33 2.38
C LEU A 376 -0.96 -1.36 3.57
N VAL A 377 -2.26 -1.58 3.32
CA VAL A 377 -3.25 -1.62 4.40
C VAL A 377 -2.96 -2.76 5.38
N LEU A 378 -2.64 -3.95 4.91
CA LEU A 378 -2.30 -5.07 5.81
C LEU A 378 -1.03 -4.77 6.63
N ILE A 379 0.01 -4.24 5.98
CA ILE A 379 1.29 -3.98 6.65
C ILE A 379 1.16 -2.87 7.70
N ASP A 380 0.45 -1.78 7.38
CA ASP A 380 0.15 -0.71 8.36
C ASP A 380 -0.57 -1.25 9.61
N GLU A 381 -1.57 -2.13 9.42
CA GLU A 381 -2.34 -2.71 10.54
C GLU A 381 -1.52 -3.64 11.46
N ILE A 382 -0.48 -4.30 10.93
CA ILE A 382 0.38 -5.22 11.69
C ILE A 382 1.67 -4.59 12.20
N GLU A 383 2.05 -3.42 11.69
CA GLU A 383 3.26 -2.71 12.11
C GLU A 383 3.10 -2.15 13.53
N GLU A 384 3.98 -2.57 14.42
CA GLU A 384 3.97 -2.15 15.83
C GLU A 384 5.34 -1.73 16.36
N PHE A 385 6.40 -1.80 15.54
CA PHE A 385 7.77 -1.42 15.93
C PHE A 385 7.84 0.08 16.28
N SER A 386 7.04 0.91 15.62
CA SER A 386 6.98 2.36 15.84
C SER A 386 6.16 2.81 17.06
N ARG A 387 5.45 1.90 17.76
CA ARG A 387 4.57 2.30 18.87
C ARG A 387 5.36 2.54 20.14
N ILE A 388 5.52 3.81 20.48
CA ILE A 388 6.18 4.23 21.71
C ILE A 388 5.13 4.69 22.72
N SER A 389 5.06 4.05 23.88
CA SER A 389 4.07 4.41 24.90
C SER A 389 4.66 5.38 25.92
N ARG A 390 3.84 6.31 26.41
CA ARG A 390 4.13 7.02 27.66
C ARG A 390 3.74 6.12 28.83
N ALA A 391 4.68 5.36 29.38
CA ALA A 391 4.41 4.78 30.70
C ALA A 391 4.27 5.91 31.73
N ASN A 392 3.21 5.80 32.52
CA ASN A 392 2.71 6.81 33.44
C ASN A 392 3.77 7.65 34.19
N LYS A 393 3.52 8.97 34.24
CA LYS A 393 4.01 10.01 35.18
C LYS A 393 5.34 10.74 34.93
N ASN A 394 6.29 10.26 34.11
CA ASN A 394 7.63 10.89 34.04
C ASN A 394 8.03 11.57 32.72
N ARG A 395 7.18 11.65 31.69
CA ARG A 395 7.56 12.17 30.35
C ARG A 395 8.75 11.42 29.72
N GLU A 396 8.97 10.16 30.11
CA GLU A 396 10.04 9.30 29.56
C GLU A 396 9.48 8.39 28.46
N PHE A 397 10.33 8.04 27.49
CA PHE A 397 10.04 7.05 26.45
C PHE A 397 9.99 5.66 27.09
N VAL A 398 8.92 4.88 26.81
CA VAL A 398 8.91 3.45 27.13
C VAL A 398 8.83 2.67 25.84
N ASP A 399 9.95 2.03 25.52
CA ASP A 399 10.11 1.10 24.42
C ASP A 399 9.24 -0.15 24.64
N ASP A 400 8.69 -0.65 23.55
CA ASP A 400 7.96 -1.92 23.44
C ASP A 400 6.66 -2.05 24.25
N TYR A 401 5.58 -1.49 23.70
CA TYR A 401 4.20 -1.79 24.09
C TYR A 401 3.83 -3.27 23.91
N CYS A 402 4.30 -3.86 22.80
CA CYS A 402 3.97 -5.21 22.36
C CYS A 402 5.07 -5.71 21.40
N LYS A 403 5.38 -7.01 21.45
CA LYS A 403 6.28 -7.64 20.47
C LYS A 403 5.48 -8.33 19.38
N THR A 404 5.77 -8.03 18.12
CA THR A 404 5.14 -8.68 16.97
C THR A 404 6.00 -9.84 16.47
N GLN A 405 5.38 -10.99 16.28
CA GLN A 405 5.97 -12.12 15.58
C GLN A 405 5.08 -12.50 14.40
N ILE A 406 5.68 -12.74 13.24
CA ILE A 406 4.97 -13.14 12.03
C ILE A 406 5.57 -14.45 11.55
N SER A 407 4.73 -15.39 11.17
CA SER A 407 5.16 -16.70 10.68
C SER A 407 4.10 -17.36 9.83
N SER A 408 4.52 -18.21 8.90
CA SER A 408 3.62 -19.07 8.14
C SER A 408 3.59 -20.47 8.76
N ASP A 409 2.39 -20.97 9.10
CA ASP A 409 2.19 -22.33 9.61
C ASP A 409 1.10 -23.03 8.79
N GLY A 410 1.53 -23.93 7.91
CA GLY A 410 0.66 -24.54 6.91
C GLY A 410 0.11 -23.49 5.95
N GLU A 411 -1.21 -23.30 5.97
CA GLU A 411 -1.92 -22.31 5.14
C GLU A 411 -2.16 -20.99 5.88
N TRP A 412 -1.79 -20.88 7.16
CA TRP A 412 -2.08 -19.71 7.99
C TRP A 412 -0.93 -18.71 8.01
N PHE A 413 -1.23 -17.46 7.67
CA PHE A 413 -0.42 -16.30 8.01
C PHE A 413 -0.69 -15.91 9.46
N ASN A 414 0.26 -16.19 10.35
CA ASN A 414 0.12 -15.95 11.79
C ASN A 414 0.76 -14.61 12.17
N ILE A 415 0.04 -13.82 12.97
CA ILE A 415 0.47 -12.55 13.53
C ILE A 415 0.28 -12.62 15.05
N ASP A 416 1.36 -12.62 15.80
CA ASP A 416 1.35 -12.73 17.26
C ASP A 416 1.80 -11.42 17.90
N PHE A 417 0.87 -10.78 18.61
CA PHE A 417 1.10 -9.64 19.46
C PHE A 417 1.34 -10.12 20.90
N THR A 418 2.59 -10.15 21.34
CA THR A 418 2.97 -10.63 22.67
C THR A 418 3.16 -9.48 23.66
N PHE A 419 2.35 -9.48 24.72
CA PHE A 419 2.37 -8.52 25.82
C PHE A 419 3.11 -9.09 27.02
N ASN A 420 4.36 -8.66 27.20
CA ASN A 420 5.24 -9.13 28.29
C ASN A 420 5.36 -8.13 29.46
N ASN A 421 4.86 -6.90 29.28
CA ASN A 421 5.18 -5.80 30.20
C ASN A 421 4.23 -5.77 31.41
N THR A 422 4.75 -5.43 32.59
CA THR A 422 4.02 -5.37 33.88
C THR A 422 3.22 -4.08 34.06
N ALA A 423 3.15 -3.24 33.03
CA ALA A 423 2.37 -2.02 33.01
C ALA A 423 0.87 -2.29 33.26
N ASN A 424 0.38 -1.89 34.44
CA ASN A 424 -1.00 -2.12 34.92
C ASN A 424 -2.10 -1.38 34.13
N PHE A 425 -1.75 -0.55 33.16
CA PHE A 425 -2.69 0.29 32.40
C PHE A 425 -3.06 -0.27 31.03
N ILE A 426 -2.45 -1.39 30.61
CA ILE A 426 -2.71 -2.00 29.32
C ILE A 426 -3.59 -3.23 29.51
N ASN A 427 -4.73 -3.25 28.83
CA ASN A 427 -5.62 -4.40 28.74
C ASN A 427 -5.49 -5.04 27.33
N PRO A 428 -4.70 -6.13 27.18
CA PRO A 428 -4.53 -6.82 25.91
C PRO A 428 -5.84 -7.31 25.28
N GLU A 429 -6.86 -7.60 26.09
CA GLU A 429 -8.18 -7.99 25.60
C GLU A 429 -8.86 -6.85 24.84
N ILE A 430 -8.79 -5.62 25.36
CA ILE A 430 -9.34 -4.44 24.68
C ILE A 430 -8.61 -4.22 23.35
N SER A 431 -7.28 -4.36 23.35
CA SER A 431 -6.47 -4.28 22.11
C SER A 431 -6.91 -5.35 21.10
N PHE A 432 -7.10 -6.60 21.56
CA PHE A 432 -7.59 -7.69 20.74
C PHE A 432 -8.99 -7.43 20.16
N ILE A 433 -9.93 -6.90 20.96
CA ILE A 433 -11.28 -6.53 20.51
C ILE A 433 -11.20 -5.48 19.41
N HIS A 434 -10.42 -4.40 19.60
CA HIS A 434 -10.29 -3.34 18.60
C HIS A 434 -9.68 -3.85 17.29
N ARG A 435 -8.60 -4.63 17.36
CA ARG A 435 -7.99 -5.25 16.17
C ARG A 435 -8.94 -6.23 15.50
N SER A 436 -9.70 -7.01 16.26
CA SER A 436 -10.66 -7.95 15.69
C SER A 436 -11.76 -7.25 14.91
N LYS A 437 -12.31 -6.14 15.44
CA LYS A 437 -13.25 -5.29 14.70
C LYS A 437 -12.62 -4.79 13.41
N ARG A 438 -11.39 -4.27 13.48
CA ARG A 438 -10.68 -3.73 12.32
C ARG A 438 -10.42 -4.78 11.25
N PHE A 439 -9.93 -5.97 11.61
CA PHE A 439 -9.67 -7.07 10.66
C PHE A 439 -10.97 -7.60 10.05
N LEU A 440 -12.02 -7.82 10.84
CA LEU A 440 -13.33 -8.27 10.33
C LEU A 440 -13.98 -7.24 9.40
N MET A 441 -13.71 -5.94 9.61
CA MET A 441 -14.09 -4.90 8.67
C MET A 441 -13.16 -4.92 7.45
N LEU A 442 -11.85 -5.05 7.60
CA LEU A 442 -10.91 -4.92 6.50
C LEU A 442 -11.03 -6.04 5.45
N PHE A 443 -11.34 -7.27 5.84
CA PHE A 443 -11.44 -8.40 4.91
C PHE A 443 -12.88 -8.65 4.45
N ASP A 444 -13.10 -8.74 3.14
CA ASP A 444 -14.37 -9.24 2.59
C ASP A 444 -14.40 -10.76 2.72
N ILE A 445 -14.80 -11.25 3.90
CA ILE A 445 -14.78 -12.68 4.26
C ILE A 445 -15.51 -13.57 3.24
N LYS A 446 -16.58 -13.06 2.63
CA LYS A 446 -17.38 -13.79 1.64
C LYS A 446 -16.62 -13.98 0.33
N ASN A 447 -16.03 -12.90 -0.19
CA ASN A 447 -15.34 -12.92 -1.49
C ASN A 447 -13.83 -13.13 -1.37
N LEU A 448 -13.33 -13.44 -0.16
CA LEU A 448 -11.91 -13.62 0.10
C LEU A 448 -11.32 -14.76 -0.74
N ASP A 449 -10.09 -14.57 -1.21
CA ASP A 449 -9.32 -15.62 -1.86
C ASP A 449 -9.08 -16.79 -0.89
N LYS A 450 -9.20 -18.02 -1.39
CA LYS A 450 -9.05 -19.24 -0.60
C LYS A 450 -7.64 -19.39 0.00
N ASN A 451 -6.64 -18.75 -0.62
CA ASN A 451 -5.24 -18.78 -0.19
C ASN A 451 -4.99 -17.81 0.97
N ILE A 452 -5.89 -16.86 1.24
CA ILE A 452 -5.74 -15.94 2.37
C ILE A 452 -6.40 -16.55 3.60
N LYS A 453 -5.56 -16.98 4.53
CA LYS A 453 -5.97 -17.37 5.89
C LYS A 453 -5.09 -16.67 6.90
N ILE A 454 -5.71 -15.91 7.80
CA ILE A 454 -5.00 -15.07 8.77
C ILE A 454 -5.37 -15.51 10.17
N ARG A 455 -4.35 -15.76 10.99
CA ARG A 455 -4.50 -15.99 12.42
C ARG A 455 -3.81 -14.87 13.18
N MET A 456 -4.60 -14.01 13.82
CA MET A 456 -4.10 -12.96 14.69
C MET A 456 -4.26 -13.38 16.15
N ARG A 457 -3.18 -13.32 16.93
CA ARG A 457 -3.17 -13.65 18.36
C ARG A 457 -2.69 -12.48 19.20
N CYS A 458 -3.37 -12.21 20.31
CA CYS A 458 -2.86 -11.41 21.41
C CYS A 458 -2.49 -12.36 22.56
N ILE A 459 -1.20 -12.44 22.87
CA ILE A 459 -0.63 -13.37 23.86
C ILE A 459 -0.20 -12.58 25.10
N VAL A 460 -0.76 -12.91 26.26
CA VAL A 460 -0.47 -12.25 27.53
C VAL A 460 0.46 -13.13 28.37
N LYS A 461 1.74 -12.77 28.46
CA LYS A 461 2.71 -13.50 29.29
C LYS A 461 2.80 -12.88 30.69
N ARG A 462 1.74 -13.06 31.49
CA ARG A 462 1.64 -12.65 32.92
C ARG A 462 1.39 -13.88 33.80
N LYS A 463 1.13 -13.70 35.11
CA LYS A 463 0.84 -14.80 36.05
C LYS A 463 -0.29 -15.73 35.59
N ASP A 464 -1.30 -15.16 34.92
CA ASP A 464 -2.35 -15.90 34.21
C ASP A 464 -2.12 -15.71 32.70
N GLU A 465 -1.63 -16.74 32.03
CA GLU A 465 -1.43 -16.69 30.58
C GLU A 465 -2.78 -16.75 29.87
N SER A 466 -3.07 -15.71 29.09
CA SER A 466 -4.27 -15.63 28.28
C SER A 466 -3.90 -15.44 26.81
N ILE A 467 -4.57 -16.19 25.94
CA ILE A 467 -4.40 -16.13 24.49
C ILE A 467 -5.75 -15.81 23.87
N TYR A 468 -5.82 -14.67 23.19
CA TYR A 468 -6.96 -14.25 22.41
C TYR A 468 -6.64 -14.45 20.94
N THR A 469 -7.47 -15.18 20.20
CA THR A 469 -7.20 -15.55 18.80
C THR A 469 -8.36 -15.18 17.92
N LEU A 470 -8.06 -14.52 16.79
CA LEU A 470 -8.96 -14.32 15.66
C LEU A 470 -8.42 -15.12 14.48
N GLU A 471 -9.27 -15.91 13.86
CA GLU A 471 -8.98 -16.59 12.60
C GLU A 471 -9.94 -16.07 11.52
N ILE A 472 -9.41 -15.75 10.34
CA ILE A 472 -10.15 -15.29 9.16
C ILE A 472 -9.73 -16.13 7.95
N GLY A 473 -10.71 -16.52 7.13
CA GLY A 473 -10.54 -17.14 5.82
C GLY A 473 -11.82 -17.02 5.00
N LYS A 474 -11.81 -17.53 3.77
CA LYS A 474 -13.01 -17.51 2.90
C LYS A 474 -14.21 -18.18 3.59
N ASN A 475 -15.31 -17.44 3.73
CA ASN A 475 -16.55 -17.85 4.42
C ASN A 475 -16.28 -18.36 5.84
N TYR A 476 -15.28 -17.78 6.51
CA TYR A 476 -14.81 -18.26 7.80
C TYR A 476 -14.28 -17.12 8.66
N ALA A 477 -14.87 -16.94 9.84
CA ALA A 477 -14.26 -16.18 10.91
C ALA A 477 -14.55 -16.80 12.28
N LYS A 478 -13.57 -16.77 13.18
CA LYS A 478 -13.68 -17.36 14.50
C LYS A 478 -12.89 -16.57 15.53
N ILE A 479 -13.50 -16.33 16.69
CA ILE A 479 -12.80 -15.80 17.87
C ILE A 479 -12.70 -16.89 18.93
N MET A 480 -11.52 -16.99 19.56
CA MET A 480 -11.25 -17.89 20.66
C MET A 480 -10.57 -17.15 21.82
N VAL A 481 -10.94 -17.52 23.05
CA VAL A 481 -10.27 -17.09 24.29
C VAL A 481 -9.78 -18.35 25.00
N ASN A 482 -8.47 -18.50 25.14
CA ASN A 482 -7.83 -19.70 25.69
C ASN A 482 -8.36 -20.98 25.03
N ASP A 483 -8.32 -20.99 23.69
CA ASP A 483 -8.79 -22.07 22.80
C ASP A 483 -10.30 -22.39 22.87
N LYS A 484 -11.08 -21.62 23.62
CA LYS A 484 -12.54 -21.74 23.67
C LYS A 484 -13.20 -20.77 22.71
N LYS A 485 -14.00 -21.29 21.78
CA LYS A 485 -14.79 -20.49 20.83
C LYS A 485 -15.79 -19.60 21.60
N VAL A 486 -15.91 -18.34 21.18
CA VAL A 486 -16.90 -17.39 21.68
C VAL A 486 -17.79 -16.90 20.55
N ASN A 487 -18.97 -16.39 20.89
CA ASN A 487 -19.86 -15.73 19.94
C ASN A 487 -19.26 -14.36 19.54
N ILE A 488 -19.03 -14.13 18.24
CA ILE A 488 -18.32 -12.94 17.74
C ILE A 488 -19.09 -11.64 18.05
N PRO A 489 -20.39 -11.49 17.68
CA PRO A 489 -21.16 -10.28 17.99
C PRO A 489 -21.21 -9.93 19.49
N GLU A 490 -21.47 -10.94 20.33
CA GLU A 490 -21.53 -10.76 21.79
C GLU A 490 -20.18 -10.35 22.37
N TYR A 491 -19.10 -11.01 21.93
CA TYR A 491 -17.74 -10.73 22.41
C TYR A 491 -17.25 -9.34 21.99
N LEU A 492 -17.51 -8.94 20.74
CA LEU A 492 -17.12 -7.64 20.22
C LEU A 492 -18.10 -6.52 20.62
N LYS A 493 -19.25 -6.86 21.21
CA LYS A 493 -20.32 -5.92 21.57
C LYS A 493 -20.73 -5.06 20.37
N SER A 494 -21.03 -5.71 19.25
CA SER A 494 -21.41 -5.06 18.00
C SER A 494 -22.30 -5.97 17.16
N GLU A 495 -23.42 -5.42 16.70
CA GLU A 495 -24.36 -6.08 15.79
C GLU A 495 -23.91 -6.03 14.32
N GLN A 496 -22.80 -5.35 14.01
CA GLN A 496 -22.27 -5.25 12.64
C GLN A 496 -21.60 -6.54 12.16
N PHE A 497 -21.25 -7.44 13.06
CA PHE A 497 -20.51 -8.67 12.75
C PHE A 497 -21.45 -9.87 12.76
N TYR A 498 -21.05 -10.92 12.06
CA TYR A 498 -21.78 -12.20 12.03
C TYR A 498 -21.19 -13.18 13.04
N THR A 499 -21.98 -14.17 13.44
CA THR A 499 -21.49 -15.36 14.12
C THR A 499 -20.61 -16.20 13.19
N SER A 500 -19.78 -17.09 13.76
CA SER A 500 -18.96 -18.00 12.94
C SER A 500 -19.81 -18.90 12.03
N GLU A 501 -21.00 -19.28 12.48
CA GLU A 501 -21.98 -20.06 11.72
C GLU A 501 -22.49 -19.24 10.54
N GLU A 502 -22.93 -18.01 10.77
CA GLU A 502 -23.42 -17.12 9.71
C GLU A 502 -22.36 -16.82 8.65
N TYR A 503 -21.10 -16.59 9.05
CA TYR A 503 -19.98 -16.42 8.11
C TYR A 503 -19.80 -17.60 7.15
N SER A 504 -20.23 -18.81 7.52
CA SER A 504 -20.16 -19.99 6.64
C SER A 504 -21.27 -20.06 5.59
N PHE A 505 -22.35 -19.29 5.77
CA PHE A 505 -23.53 -19.27 4.89
C PHE A 505 -23.60 -18.04 3.98
N ILE A 506 -22.92 -16.95 4.33
CA ILE A 506 -22.79 -15.77 3.48
C ILE A 506 -21.68 -15.95 2.46
#